data_AF-A0A9D6DCR7-F1
#
_entry.id   AF-A0A9D6DCR7-F1
#
_cell.length_a   1.000
_cell.length_b   1.000
_cell.length_c   1.000
_cell.angle_alpha   90.00
_cell.angle_beta   90.00
_cell.angle_gamma   90.00
#
_symmetry.space_group_name_H-M   'P 1'
#
loop_
_entity.id
_entity.type
_entity.pdbx_description
1 polymer ?
#
loop_
_entity_poly.entity_id
_entity_poly.type
_entity_poly.pdbx_seq_one_letter_code
_entity_poly.pdbx_strand_id
1 'polypeptide(L)'
;MDMQHIEALRPHLPAGRTLYSYYKDRYGLQLLRYAPHRALWDEAMLSAALFFIREQLGIARVWMHTPESGLLLKRIRHGAPPRSIYSTLPRRFCFEPTRELPAFLRRNKSISRQMRRQPDLALHALTLQE
;
A
#
# COMPACT_ATOMS: atom_id res chain seq x y z
N MET A 1 7.70 -6.32 35.19
CA MET A 1 8.44 -6.75 34.00
C MET A 1 9.91 -6.71 34.37
N ASP A 2 10.59 -7.85 34.29
CA ASP A 2 11.98 -7.98 34.74
C ASP A 2 12.97 -7.28 33.79
N MET A 3 14.10 -6.82 34.30
CA MET A 3 15.13 -6.08 33.56
C MET A 3 15.71 -6.91 32.41
N GLN A 4 15.79 -8.24 32.57
CA GLN A 4 16.20 -9.16 31.51
C GLN A 4 15.23 -9.14 30.31
N HIS A 5 13.92 -9.04 30.57
CA HIS A 5 12.92 -8.93 29.51
C HIS A 5 13.00 -7.60 28.76
N ILE A 6 13.37 -6.52 29.45
CA ILE A 6 13.52 -5.18 28.83
C ILE A 6 14.72 -5.18 27.89
N GLU A 7 15.85 -5.74 28.32
CA GLU A 7 17.07 -5.85 27.49
C GLU A 7 16.86 -6.74 26.26
N ALA A 8 16.07 -7.81 26.37
CA ALA A 8 15.72 -8.67 25.24
C ALA A 8 14.85 -7.95 24.19
N LEU A 9 14.01 -6.99 24.59
CA LEU A 9 13.12 -6.25 23.68
C LEU A 9 13.76 -5.02 23.06
N ARG A 10 14.81 -4.46 23.69
CA ARG A 10 15.51 -3.24 23.24
C ARG A 10 15.95 -3.30 21.77
N PRO A 11 16.49 -4.40 21.21
CA PRO A 11 16.90 -4.47 19.81
C PRO A 11 15.73 -4.44 18.82
N HIS A 12 14.53 -4.82 19.25
CA HIS A 12 13.33 -4.89 18.43
C HIS A 12 12.52 -3.59 18.45
N LEU A 13 12.84 -2.68 19.37
CA LEU A 13 12.24 -1.36 19.42
C LEU A 13 12.81 -0.48 18.29
N PRO A 14 11.97 0.34 17.64
CA PRO A 14 12.47 1.31 16.67
C PRO A 14 13.42 2.31 17.36
N ALA A 15 14.67 2.36 16.91
CA ALA A 15 15.63 3.35 17.36
C ALA A 15 15.30 4.74 16.77
N GLY A 16 15.07 5.73 17.62
CA GLY A 16 14.80 7.12 17.22
C GLY A 16 13.47 7.69 17.74
N ARG A 17 13.08 8.87 17.24
CA ARG A 17 11.80 9.50 17.61
C ARG A 17 10.63 8.71 17.05
N THR A 18 9.67 8.35 17.90
CA THR A 18 8.39 7.76 17.46
C THR A 18 7.66 8.73 16.53
N LEU A 19 7.14 8.22 15.40
CA LEU A 19 6.42 9.02 14.38
C LEU A 19 5.17 9.74 14.94
N TYR A 20 4.60 9.27 16.05
CA TYR A 20 3.41 9.82 16.68
C TYR A 20 3.72 10.32 18.10
N SER A 21 3.18 11.50 18.44
CA SER A 21 3.39 12.16 19.74
C SER A 21 2.46 11.66 20.85
N TYR A 22 1.35 11.02 20.49
CA TYR A 22 0.33 10.54 21.41
C TYR A 22 0.51 9.05 21.76
N TYR A 23 0.17 8.66 23.00
CA TYR A 23 0.16 7.26 23.49
C TYR A 23 1.41 6.44 23.14
N LYS A 24 2.60 7.03 23.27
CA LYS A 24 3.89 6.44 22.85
C LYS A 24 4.14 5.05 23.41
N ASP A 25 3.79 4.83 24.68
CA ASP A 25 4.03 3.54 25.36
C ASP A 25 3.09 2.44 24.85
N ARG A 26 1.79 2.76 24.66
CA ARG A 26 0.82 1.83 24.09
C ARG A 26 1.14 1.49 22.64
N TYR A 27 1.55 2.49 21.87
CA TYR A 27 1.95 2.30 20.48
C TYR A 27 3.26 1.51 20.36
N GLY A 28 4.23 1.75 21.24
CA GLY A 28 5.47 0.99 21.32
C GLY A 28 5.24 -0.49 21.62
N LEU A 29 4.38 -0.80 22.60
CA LEU A 29 3.98 -2.18 22.91
C LEU A 29 3.24 -2.84 21.74
N GLN A 30 2.38 -2.10 21.06
CA GLN A 30 1.67 -2.58 19.87
C GLN A 30 2.64 -2.87 18.72
N LEU A 31 3.61 -1.99 18.46
CA LEU A 31 4.65 -2.21 17.45
C LEU A 31 5.52 -3.42 17.79
N LEU A 32 5.91 -3.62 19.06
CA LEU A 32 6.64 -4.81 19.49
C LEU A 32 5.84 -6.09 19.27
N ARG A 33 4.53 -6.06 19.57
CA ARG A 33 3.64 -7.19 19.34
C ARG A 33 3.54 -7.57 17.85
N TYR A 34 3.60 -6.59 16.95
CA TYR A 34 3.54 -6.84 15.50
C TYR A 34 4.92 -6.97 14.83
N ALA A 35 6.02 -6.65 15.54
CA ALA A 35 7.36 -6.72 15.00
C ALA A 35 7.72 -8.08 14.36
N PRO A 36 7.34 -9.24 14.94
CA PRO A 36 7.59 -10.55 14.31
C PRO A 36 6.88 -10.73 12.97
N HIS A 37 5.72 -10.08 12.79
CA HIS A 37 4.88 -10.22 11.59
C HIS A 37 5.11 -9.11 10.57
N ARG A 38 6.00 -8.15 10.87
CA ARG A 38 6.24 -6.98 10.03
C ARG A 38 6.61 -7.36 8.59
N ALA A 39 7.37 -8.44 8.41
CA ALA A 39 7.78 -8.91 7.09
C ALA A 39 6.60 -9.39 6.22
N LEU A 40 5.52 -9.85 6.84
CA LEU A 40 4.34 -10.40 6.16
C LEU A 40 3.18 -9.40 6.13
N TRP A 41 3.28 -8.27 6.83
CA TRP A 41 2.15 -7.37 7.07
C TRP A 41 1.59 -6.78 5.78
N ASP A 42 2.46 -6.34 4.87
CA ASP A 42 2.03 -5.75 3.60
C ASP A 42 1.26 -6.76 2.75
N GLU A 43 1.72 -8.02 2.71
CA GLU A 43 1.05 -9.11 2.00
C GLU A 43 -0.26 -9.51 2.68
N ALA A 44 -0.27 -9.63 4.00
CA ALA A 44 -1.47 -9.96 4.76
C ALA A 44 -2.56 -8.91 4.56
N MET A 45 -2.19 -7.62 4.61
CA MET A 45 -3.12 -6.52 4.42
C MET A 45 -3.69 -6.47 3.00
N LEU A 46 -2.84 -6.62 1.97
CA LEU A 46 -3.34 -6.66 0.60
C LEU A 46 -4.19 -7.91 0.33
N SER A 47 -3.80 -9.07 0.86
CA SER A 47 -4.59 -10.30 0.76
C SER A 47 -5.99 -10.12 1.36
N ALA A 48 -6.05 -9.60 2.59
CA ALA A 48 -7.33 -9.34 3.26
C ALA A 48 -8.17 -8.32 2.50
N ALA A 49 -7.55 -7.27 1.95
CA ALA A 49 -8.25 -6.28 1.13
C ALA A 49 -8.81 -6.90 -0.17
N LEU A 50 -8.03 -7.70 -0.88
CA LEU A 50 -8.47 -8.38 -2.11
C LEU A 50 -9.58 -9.39 -1.83
N PHE A 51 -9.44 -10.18 -0.77
CA PHE A 51 -10.49 -11.09 -0.30
C PHE A 51 -11.78 -10.33 -0.02
N PHE A 52 -11.72 -9.23 0.74
CA PHE A 52 -12.89 -8.41 1.03
C PHE A 52 -13.52 -7.83 -0.25
N ILE A 53 -12.69 -7.27 -1.15
CA ILE A 53 -13.14 -6.70 -2.42
C ILE A 53 -13.84 -7.76 -3.29
N ARG A 54 -13.33 -8.99 -3.31
CA ARG A 54 -13.93 -10.09 -4.06
C ARG A 54 -15.19 -10.62 -3.40
N GLU A 55 -15.06 -11.12 -2.18
CA GLU A 55 -16.10 -11.91 -1.50
C GLU A 55 -17.23 -11.06 -0.95
N GLN A 56 -16.92 -9.84 -0.49
CA GLN A 56 -17.91 -8.99 0.17
C GLN A 56 -18.49 -7.94 -0.78
N LEU A 57 -17.71 -7.47 -1.77
CA LEU A 57 -18.16 -6.44 -2.73
C LEU A 57 -18.47 -7.00 -4.13
N GLY A 58 -18.11 -8.26 -4.42
CA GLY A 58 -18.33 -8.87 -5.73
C GLY A 58 -17.47 -8.26 -6.85
N ILE A 59 -16.41 -7.51 -6.54
CA ILE A 59 -15.60 -6.80 -7.53
C ILE A 59 -14.50 -7.75 -8.02
N ALA A 60 -14.57 -8.15 -9.29
CA ALA A 60 -13.57 -9.03 -9.90
C ALA A 60 -12.33 -8.27 -10.40
N ARG A 61 -12.49 -7.01 -10.84
CA ARG A 61 -11.41 -6.26 -11.48
C ARG A 61 -10.92 -5.14 -10.59
N VAL A 62 -9.66 -5.21 -10.20
CA VAL A 62 -9.01 -4.29 -9.27
C VAL A 62 -7.89 -3.55 -9.98
N TRP A 63 -7.83 -2.24 -9.75
CA TRP A 63 -6.73 -1.40 -10.23
C TRP A 63 -5.97 -0.81 -9.04
N MET A 64 -4.66 -0.73 -9.16
CA MET A 64 -3.76 -0.12 -8.21
C MET A 64 -2.87 0.92 -8.93
N HIS A 65 -2.45 1.94 -8.21
CA HIS A 65 -1.54 2.94 -8.75
C HIS A 65 -0.10 2.43 -8.83
N THR A 66 0.63 2.88 -9.83
CA THR A 66 2.09 2.96 -9.82
C THR A 66 2.53 4.21 -9.02
N PRO A 67 3.82 4.37 -8.64
CA PRO A 67 4.29 5.62 -8.04
C PRO A 67 3.93 6.85 -8.89
N GLU A 68 4.10 6.76 -10.20
CA GLU A 68 3.91 7.86 -11.15
C GLU A 68 2.42 8.22 -11.30
N SER A 69 1.54 7.22 -11.47
CA SER A 69 0.10 7.45 -11.57
C SER A 69 -0.50 7.90 -10.25
N GLY A 70 0.01 7.42 -9.12
CA GLY A 70 -0.38 7.87 -7.79
C GLY A 70 -0.11 9.36 -7.60
N LEU A 71 1.11 9.82 -7.92
CA LEU A 71 1.48 11.24 -7.84
C LEU A 71 0.59 12.11 -8.72
N LEU A 72 0.41 11.72 -9.98
CA LEU A 72 -0.33 12.52 -10.95
C LEU A 72 -1.83 12.57 -10.64
N LEU A 73 -2.46 11.41 -10.48
CA LEU A 73 -3.92 11.31 -10.37
C LEU A 73 -4.42 11.83 -9.01
N LYS A 74 -3.62 11.68 -7.95
CA LYS A 74 -3.93 12.24 -6.62
C LYS A 74 -3.42 13.68 -6.46
N ARG A 75 -2.78 14.27 -7.49
CA ARG A 75 -2.22 15.63 -7.48
C ARG A 75 -1.27 15.88 -6.31
N ILE A 76 -0.49 14.88 -5.92
CA ILE A 76 0.46 14.98 -4.81
C ILE A 76 1.68 15.78 -5.30
N ARG A 77 1.90 16.95 -4.71
CA ARG A 77 3.02 17.86 -5.06
C ARG A 77 4.19 17.79 -4.07
N HIS A 78 3.93 17.41 -2.83
CA HIS A 78 4.91 17.34 -1.75
C HIS A 78 4.74 16.01 -1.00
N GLY A 79 5.84 15.47 -0.46
CA GLY A 79 5.80 14.21 0.29
C GLY A 79 5.40 13.03 -0.59
N ALA A 80 6.18 12.76 -1.65
CA ALA A 80 5.93 11.62 -2.52
C ALA A 80 5.82 10.33 -1.69
N PRO A 81 4.81 9.48 -1.95
CA PRO A 81 4.65 8.27 -1.17
C PRO A 81 5.81 7.31 -1.46
N PRO A 82 6.20 6.48 -0.48
CA PRO A 82 7.33 5.57 -0.64
C PRO A 82 7.10 4.62 -1.81
N ARG A 83 8.07 4.54 -2.73
CA ARG A 83 7.96 3.74 -3.97
C ARG A 83 7.81 2.24 -3.70
N SER A 84 8.36 1.74 -2.58
CA SER A 84 8.35 0.32 -2.21
C SER A 84 6.94 -0.28 -2.12
N ILE A 85 5.94 0.52 -1.72
CA ILE A 85 4.54 0.07 -1.60
C ILE A 85 3.97 -0.30 -2.98
N TYR A 86 4.40 0.39 -4.03
CA TYR A 86 3.79 0.30 -5.36
C TYR A 86 4.63 -0.52 -6.35
N SER A 87 5.76 -1.09 -5.94
CA SER A 87 6.68 -1.79 -6.85
C SER A 87 6.70 -3.30 -6.63
N THR A 88 7.00 -3.75 -5.41
CA THR A 88 7.22 -5.17 -5.13
C THR A 88 5.92 -5.88 -4.79
N LEU A 89 5.07 -5.25 -3.97
CA LEU A 89 3.84 -5.84 -3.49
C LEU A 89 2.86 -6.17 -4.63
N PRO A 90 2.57 -5.29 -5.60
CA PRO A 90 1.62 -5.61 -6.68
C PRO A 90 2.08 -6.81 -7.52
N ARG A 91 3.38 -6.91 -7.78
CA ARG A 91 3.96 -8.02 -8.56
C ARG A 91 3.78 -9.38 -7.86
N ARG A 92 3.92 -9.43 -6.53
CA ARG A 92 3.71 -10.66 -5.74
C ARG A 92 2.26 -11.16 -5.81
N PHE A 93 1.32 -10.25 -6.05
CA PHE A 93 -0.11 -10.55 -6.22
C PHE A 93 -0.53 -10.63 -7.70
N CYS A 94 0.43 -10.80 -8.62
CA CYS A 94 0.17 -10.93 -10.06
C CYS A 94 -0.60 -9.76 -10.66
N PHE A 95 -0.43 -8.55 -10.13
CA PHE A 95 -0.90 -7.36 -10.82
C PHE A 95 -0.04 -7.09 -12.05
N GLU A 96 -0.70 -6.90 -13.18
CA GLU A 96 -0.05 -6.61 -14.44
C GLU A 96 -0.06 -5.11 -14.74
N PRO A 97 1.01 -4.55 -15.31
CA PRO A 97 1.02 -3.16 -15.76
C PRO A 97 0.01 -2.98 -16.89
N THR A 98 -0.82 -1.95 -16.80
CA THR A 98 -1.83 -1.63 -17.80
C THR A 98 -1.98 -0.13 -18.00
N ARG A 99 -2.36 0.26 -19.21
CA ARG A 99 -2.80 1.64 -19.51
C ARG A 99 -4.33 1.74 -19.58
N GLU A 100 -5.03 0.64 -19.36
CA GLU A 100 -6.48 0.63 -19.35
C GLU A 100 -7.00 1.30 -18.08
N LEU A 101 -7.71 2.41 -18.27
CA LEU A 101 -8.38 3.11 -17.19
C LEU A 101 -9.66 2.37 -16.76
N PRO A 102 -9.92 2.27 -15.44
CA PRO A 102 -11.24 1.95 -14.91
C PRO A 102 -12.31 2.84 -15.55
N ALA A 103 -13.50 2.29 -15.76
CA ALA A 103 -14.60 3.00 -16.41
C ALA A 103 -14.90 4.35 -15.74
N PHE A 104 -14.84 4.41 -14.40
CA PHE A 104 -15.09 5.64 -13.65
C PHE A 104 -14.01 6.72 -13.87
N LEU A 105 -12.74 6.36 -14.03
CA LEU A 105 -11.68 7.32 -14.35
C LEU A 105 -11.74 7.77 -15.82
N ARG A 106 -12.13 6.87 -16.73
CA ARG A 106 -12.28 7.15 -18.15
C ARG A 106 -13.32 8.25 -18.43
N ARG A 107 -14.37 8.32 -17.62
CA ARG A 107 -15.40 9.38 -17.69
C ARG A 107 -14.82 10.79 -17.46
N ASN A 108 -13.71 10.91 -16.75
CA ASN A 108 -13.03 12.18 -16.55
C ASN A 108 -12.13 12.50 -17.77
N LYS A 109 -12.58 13.46 -18.60
CA LYS A 109 -11.86 13.88 -19.82
C LYS A 109 -10.46 14.42 -19.52
N SER A 110 -10.24 15.05 -18.36
CA SER A 110 -8.92 15.58 -17.99
C SER A 110 -7.92 14.44 -17.73
N ILE A 111 -8.34 13.43 -16.97
CA ILE A 111 -7.52 12.24 -16.69
C ILE A 111 -7.19 11.49 -17.98
N SER A 112 -8.20 11.27 -18.83
CA SER A 112 -8.00 10.62 -20.13
C SER A 112 -7.01 11.40 -21.01
N ARG A 113 -7.07 12.74 -20.99
CA ARG A 113 -6.11 13.59 -21.72
C ARG A 113 -4.70 13.49 -21.12
N GLN A 114 -4.57 13.46 -19.80
CA GLN A 114 -3.27 13.31 -19.12
C GLN A 114 -2.63 11.96 -19.45
N MET A 115 -3.39 10.87 -19.40
CA MET A 115 -2.90 9.53 -19.76
C MET A 115 -2.44 9.44 -21.23
N ARG A 116 -3.07 10.18 -22.15
CA ARG A 116 -2.61 10.26 -23.54
C ARG A 116 -1.31 11.05 -23.70
N ARG A 117 -1.11 12.11 -22.90
CA ARG A 117 0.08 12.97 -22.95
C ARG A 117 1.32 12.33 -22.32
N GLN A 118 1.13 11.41 -21.40
CA GLN A 118 2.21 10.73 -20.69
C GLN A 118 2.18 9.24 -21.07
N PRO A 119 2.95 8.83 -22.10
CA PRO A 119 2.95 7.45 -22.56
C PRO A 119 3.43 6.46 -21.48
N ASP A 120 4.32 6.90 -20.60
CA ASP A 120 4.89 6.10 -19.50
C ASP A 120 3.94 5.93 -18.31
N LEU A 121 2.79 6.61 -18.31
CA LEU A 121 1.84 6.54 -17.23
C LEU A 121 1.00 5.27 -17.34
N ALA A 122 1.18 4.38 -16.36
CA ALA A 122 0.45 3.12 -16.24
C ALA A 122 -0.19 2.97 -14.86
N LEU A 123 -1.09 2.00 -14.77
CA LEU A 123 -1.67 1.45 -13.55
C LEU A 123 -1.23 -0.02 -13.44
N HIS A 124 -1.51 -0.61 -12.30
CA HIS A 124 -1.50 -2.05 -12.08
C HIS A 124 -2.95 -2.56 -12.14
N ALA A 125 -3.21 -3.68 -12.80
CA ALA A 125 -4.52 -4.31 -12.82
C ALA A 125 -4.44 -5.81 -12.48
N LEU A 126 -5.44 -6.27 -11.75
CA LEU A 126 -5.63 -7.67 -11.38
C LEU A 126 -7.08 -8.05 -11.66
N THR A 127 -7.26 -9.23 -12.23
CA THR A 127 -8.57 -9.87 -12.36
C THR A 127 -8.61 -11.04 -11.39
N LEU A 128 -9.46 -10.94 -10.39
CA LEU A 128 -9.70 -11.98 -9.39
C LEU A 128 -10.63 -13.03 -10.01
N GLN A 129 -10.22 -14.29 -9.90
CA GLN A 129 -10.99 -15.43 -10.40
C GLN A 129 -12.19 -15.73 -9.49
N GLU A 130 -13.13 -16.52 -10.01
CA GLU A 130 -14.25 -17.12 -9.24
C GLU A 130 -13.77 -18.19 -8.27
#